data_AF-A0A2V7AMD5-F1
#
_entry.id   AF-A0A2V7AMD5-F1
#
_cell.length_a   1.000
_cell.length_b   1.000
_cell.length_c   1.000
_cell.angle_alpha   90.00
_cell.angle_beta   90.00
_cell.angle_gamma   90.00
#
_symmetry.space_group_name_H-M   'P 1'
#
loop_
_entity.id
_entity.type
_entity.pdbx_description
1 polymer ?
#
loop_
_entity_poly.entity_id
_entity_poly.type
_entity_poly.pdbx_seq_one_letter_code
_entity_poly.pdbx_strand_id
1 'polypeptide(L)'
;ADCHTPERGANKFLGGRMLVDVTEGLTRHFPTWRTSQGAAWDMRRRFQWCMTPLGANMLAADAIEYAELELYLTSFDNGKPMSVPGIRH
;
A
#
# COMPACT_ATOMS: atom_id res chain seq x y z
N ALA A 1 10.90 -1.15 2.70
CA ALA A 1 11.27 0.00 3.53
C ALA A 1 11.73 1.19 2.68
N ASP A 2 12.53 0.98 1.64
CA ASP A 2 13.21 2.07 0.92
C ASP A 2 12.32 3.18 0.33
N CYS A 3 11.07 2.89 -0.03
CA CYS A 3 10.17 3.90 -0.62
C CYS A 3 9.23 4.58 0.37
N HIS A 4 8.80 3.90 1.43
CA HIS A 4 7.64 4.33 2.23
C HIS A 4 7.96 4.61 3.69
N THR A 5 9.24 4.63 4.09
CA THR A 5 9.64 5.05 5.42
C THR A 5 10.25 6.46 5.41
N PRO A 6 10.04 7.27 6.47
CA PRO A 6 10.44 8.68 6.52
C PRO A 6 11.95 8.88 6.38
N GLU A 7 12.75 7.96 6.90
CA GLU A 7 14.21 7.99 6.81
C GLU A 7 14.75 7.65 5.41
N ARG A 8 13.89 7.20 4.48
CA ARG A 8 14.26 6.84 3.11
C ARG A 8 13.47 7.65 2.08
N GLY A 9 12.44 7.05 1.50
CA GLY A 9 11.74 7.56 0.32
C GLY A 9 10.40 8.25 0.59
N ALA A 10 9.84 8.15 1.80
CA ALA A 10 8.55 8.78 2.08
C ALA A 10 8.67 10.31 2.04
N ASN A 11 7.53 10.97 1.82
CA ASN A 11 7.40 12.43 1.71
C ASN A 11 8.25 13.03 0.58
N LYS A 12 8.57 12.22 -0.43
CA LYS A 12 9.28 12.61 -1.66
C LYS A 12 8.50 12.17 -2.88
N PHE A 13 8.80 12.78 -4.01
CA PHE A 13 8.19 12.41 -5.29
C PHE A 13 8.94 11.26 -5.97
N LEU A 14 8.19 10.27 -6.45
CA LEU A 14 8.65 9.27 -7.41
C LEU A 14 7.91 9.51 -8.74
N GLY A 15 8.58 10.19 -9.66
CA GLY A 15 7.92 10.77 -10.83
C GLY A 15 6.84 11.77 -10.39
N GLY A 16 5.62 11.65 -10.94
CA GLY A 16 4.49 12.52 -10.59
C GLY A 16 3.71 12.14 -9.32
N ARG A 17 4.19 11.19 -8.51
CA ARG A 17 3.46 10.67 -7.35
C ARG A 17 4.21 10.99 -6.05
N MET A 18 3.49 11.58 -5.08
CA MET A 18 4.00 11.72 -3.73
C MET A 18 3.98 10.37 -3.02
N LEU A 19 5.12 9.95 -2.47
CA LEU A 19 5.21 8.75 -1.65
C LEU A 19 4.77 9.06 -0.22
N VAL A 20 3.79 8.31 0.28
CA VAL A 20 3.30 8.42 1.65
C VAL A 20 4.21 7.71 2.65
N ASP A 21 4.26 8.22 3.87
CA ASP A 21 4.85 7.55 5.03
C ASP A 21 3.91 6.43 5.51
N VAL A 22 4.41 5.19 5.50
CA VAL A 22 3.66 4.00 5.92
C VAL A 22 3.34 4.01 7.41
N THR A 23 4.16 4.66 8.23
CA THR A 23 4.01 4.70 9.70
C THR A 23 2.87 5.63 10.11
N GLU A 24 2.49 6.57 9.25
CA GLU A 24 1.28 7.40 9.41
C GLU A 24 0.00 6.65 9.06
N GLY A 25 0.11 5.53 8.36
CA GLY A 25 -0.98 4.58 8.12
C GLY A 25 -1.15 4.23 6.65
N LEU A 26 -1.43 2.96 6.37
CA LEU A 26 -1.49 2.44 5.00
C LEU A 26 -2.74 1.62 4.72
N THR A 27 -3.15 0.74 5.60
CA THR A 27 -4.20 -0.25 5.34
C THR A 27 -5.62 0.26 5.64
N ARG A 28 -5.75 1.23 6.56
CA ARG A 28 -7.04 1.80 7.03
C ARG A 28 -7.96 2.44 5.99
N HIS A 29 -7.50 2.56 4.74
CA HIS A 29 -8.26 3.12 3.61
C HIS A 29 -8.49 2.11 2.48
N PHE A 30 -8.12 0.85 2.67
CA PHE A 30 -8.42 -0.23 1.75
C PHE A 30 -9.77 -0.89 2.13
N PRO A 31 -10.56 -1.36 1.15
CA PRO A 31 -10.32 -1.26 -0.29
C PRO A 31 -10.39 0.20 -0.80
N THR A 32 -9.61 0.51 -1.84
CA THR A 32 -9.55 1.87 -2.41
C THR A 32 -9.93 1.86 -3.88
N TRP A 33 -10.77 2.81 -4.30
CA TRP A 33 -11.00 3.11 -5.72
C TRP A 33 -9.77 3.79 -6.30
N ARG A 34 -9.24 3.28 -7.43
CA ARG A 34 -8.11 3.87 -8.14
C ARG A 34 -8.55 4.52 -9.44
N THR A 35 -8.47 5.85 -9.50
CA THR A 35 -8.93 6.60 -10.68
C THR A 35 -8.10 6.28 -11.92
N SER A 36 -6.81 5.95 -11.78
CA SER A 36 -5.98 5.53 -12.92
C SER A 36 -6.34 4.15 -13.49
N GLN A 37 -7.22 3.39 -12.83
CA GLN A 37 -7.55 2.00 -13.18
C GLN A 37 -9.06 1.78 -13.37
N GLY A 38 -9.90 2.72 -12.91
CA GLY A 38 -11.36 2.56 -12.96
C GLY A 38 -11.86 1.35 -12.18
N ALA A 39 -11.16 0.97 -11.10
CA ALA A 39 -11.48 -0.22 -10.30
C ALA A 39 -11.11 -0.05 -8.83
N ALA A 40 -11.83 -0.77 -7.95
CA ALA A 40 -11.46 -0.91 -6.55
C ALA A 40 -10.32 -1.93 -6.39
N TRP A 41 -9.33 -1.59 -5.57
CA TRP A 41 -8.18 -2.42 -5.27
C TRP A 41 -8.15 -2.75 -3.77
N ASP A 42 -7.85 -4.00 -3.46
CA ASP A 42 -7.53 -4.47 -2.11
C ASP A 42 -6.02 -4.37 -1.83
N MET A 43 -5.61 -4.74 -0.62
CA MET A 43 -4.19 -4.74 -0.21
C MET A 43 -3.34 -5.75 -0.99
N ARG A 44 -3.89 -6.92 -1.31
CA ARG A 44 -3.16 -7.99 -2.02
C ARG A 44 -2.78 -7.57 -3.44
N ARG A 45 -3.73 -7.01 -4.18
CA ARG A 45 -3.48 -6.42 -5.50
C ARG A 45 -2.51 -5.24 -5.41
N ARG A 46 -2.58 -4.46 -4.33
CA ARG A 46 -1.59 -3.39 -4.08
C ARG A 46 -0.19 -3.96 -3.87
N PHE A 47 -0.01 -5.03 -3.11
CA PHE A 47 1.30 -5.66 -2.91
C PHE A 47 1.89 -6.17 -4.21
N GLN A 48 1.10 -6.92 -5.00
CA GLN A 48 1.53 -7.40 -6.31
C GLN A 48 1.98 -6.23 -7.21
N TRP A 49 1.22 -5.15 -7.24
CA TRP A 49 1.56 -3.96 -8.02
C TRP A 49 2.83 -3.23 -7.53
N CYS A 50 3.08 -3.21 -6.22
CA CYS A 50 4.31 -2.65 -5.65
C CYS A 50 5.54 -3.46 -6.05
N MET A 51 5.39 -4.77 -6.30
CA MET A 51 6.50 -5.64 -6.71
C MET A 51 6.86 -5.51 -8.20
N THR A 52 5.90 -5.13 -9.06
CA THR A 52 6.13 -4.94 -10.51
C THR A 52 7.34 -4.04 -10.84
N PRO A 53 7.48 -2.80 -10.31
CA PRO A 53 8.61 -1.95 -10.64
C PRO A 53 9.95 -2.45 -10.08
N LEU A 54 9.92 -3.39 -9.13
CA LEU A 54 11.12 -4.00 -8.56
C LEU A 54 11.63 -5.17 -9.40
N GLY A 55 10.90 -5.57 -10.46
CA GLY A 55 11.22 -6.76 -11.25
C GLY A 55 11.05 -8.07 -10.47
N ALA A 56 10.30 -8.05 -9.37
CA ALA A 56 10.07 -9.22 -8.53
C ALA A 56 8.88 -10.06 -9.05
N ASN A 57 8.94 -11.37 -8.79
CA ASN A 57 7.83 -12.27 -9.07
C ASN A 57 6.66 -11.97 -8.12
N MET A 58 5.44 -11.96 -8.67
CA MET A 58 4.23 -11.85 -7.86
C MET A 58 3.93 -13.18 -7.19
N LEU A 59 3.55 -13.14 -5.91
CA LEU A 59 3.01 -14.31 -5.23
C LEU A 59 1.52 -14.47 -5.59
N ALA A 60 0.97 -15.66 -5.32
CA ALA A 60 -0.46 -15.89 -5.38
C ALA A 60 -1.19 -14.90 -4.46
N ALA A 61 -2.40 -14.48 -4.83
CA ALA A 61 -3.13 -13.45 -4.09
C ALA A 61 -3.47 -13.88 -2.65
N ASP A 62 -3.58 -15.18 -2.41
CA ASP A 62 -3.85 -15.84 -1.12
C ASP A 62 -2.58 -16.39 -0.45
N ALA A 63 -1.38 -16.03 -0.93
CA ALA A 63 -0.12 -16.41 -0.31
C ALA A 63 -0.05 -15.90 1.15
N ILE A 64 0.47 -16.74 2.04
CA ILE A 64 0.56 -16.44 3.49
C ILE A 64 1.41 -15.20 3.75
N GLU A 65 2.45 -15.00 2.94
CA GLU A 65 3.37 -13.87 3.04
C GLU A 65 2.65 -12.53 2.84
N TYR A 66 1.59 -12.48 2.02
CA TYR A 66 0.76 -11.28 1.88
C TYR A 66 -0.15 -11.06 3.07
N ALA A 67 -0.67 -12.10 3.71
CA ALA A 67 -1.45 -11.96 4.94
C ALA A 67 -0.59 -11.48 6.11
N GLU A 68 0.62 -12.03 6.26
CA GLU A 68 1.58 -11.60 7.27
C GLU A 68 2.05 -10.16 7.05
N LEU A 69 2.33 -9.79 5.79
CA LEU A 69 2.69 -8.43 5.43
C LEU A 69 1.54 -7.44 5.69
N GLU A 70 0.31 -7.81 5.36
CA GLU A 70 -0.88 -7.01 5.66
C GLU A 70 -1.02 -6.80 7.17
N LEU A 71 -0.92 -7.87 7.97
CA LEU A 71 -0.99 -7.80 9.42
C LEU A 71 0.08 -6.85 10.00
N TYR A 72 1.33 -6.97 9.55
CA TYR A 72 2.41 -6.09 9.96
C TYR A 72 2.12 -4.62 9.62
N LEU A 73 1.68 -4.35 8.38
CA LEU A 73 1.39 -2.99 7.95
C LEU A 73 0.16 -2.39 8.63
N THR A 74 -0.85 -3.20 8.95
CA THR A 74 -2.01 -2.79 9.73
C THR A 74 -1.64 -2.43 11.17
N SER A 75 -0.54 -2.95 11.72
CA SER A 75 -0.10 -2.54 13.06
C SER A 75 0.21 -1.04 13.15
N PHE A 76 0.63 -0.39 12.05
CA PHE A 76 0.82 1.06 11.98
C PHE A 76 -0.50 1.84 12.03
N ASP A 77 -1.64 1.19 11.77
CA ASP A 77 -2.97 1.80 11.80
C ASP A 77 -3.68 1.67 13.17
N ASN A 78 -3.06 1.00 14.15
CA ASN A 78 -3.66 0.80 15.47
C ASN A 78 -4.08 2.13 16.14
N GLY A 79 -5.34 2.21 16.56
CA GLY A 79 -5.93 3.40 17.20
C GLY A 79 -6.33 4.53 16.24
N LYS A 80 -6.11 4.37 14.93
CA LYS A 80 -6.48 5.36 13.92
C LYS A 80 -7.88 5.06 13.33
N PRO A 81 -8.68 6.08 12.98
CA PRO A 81 -10.04 5.85 12.47
C PRO A 81 -10.05 5.28 11.05
N MET A 82 -10.90 4.29 10.78
CA MET A 82 -11.05 3.74 9.42
C MET A 82 -11.64 4.77 8.46
N SER A 83 -11.20 4.77 7.20
CA SER A 83 -11.70 5.65 6.14
C SER A 83 -11.83 4.85 4.85
N VAL A 84 -12.92 4.07 4.75
CA VAL A 84 -13.13 3.11 3.64
C VAL A 84 -14.49 3.34 2.96
N PRO A 85 -14.60 3.19 1.62
CA PRO A 85 -13.49 2.95 0.70
C PRO A 85 -12.62 4.21 0.50
N GLY A 86 -11.31 4.02 0.39
CA GLY A 86 -10.41 5.10 0.00
C GLY A 86 -10.62 5.51 -1.46
N ILE A 87 -10.23 6.73 -1.81
CA ILE A 87 -10.10 7.18 -3.21
C ILE A 87 -8.67 7.64 -3.43
N ARG A 88 -7.98 7.04 -4.42
CA ARG A 88 -6.60 7.36 -4.78
C ARG A 88 -6.46 7.43 -6.29
N HIS A 89 -5.41 8.10 -6.77
CA HIS A 89 -5.04 8.03 -8.18
C HIS A 89 -4.52 6.65 -8.51
#